data_AF-R7NF39-F1
#
_entry.id   AF-R7NF39-F1
#
_cell.length_a   1.000
_cell.length_b   1.000
_cell.length_c   1.000
_cell.angle_alpha   90.00
_cell.angle_beta   90.00
_cell.angle_gamma   90.00
#
_symmetry.space_group_name_H-M   'P 1'
#
loop_
_entity.id
_entity.type
_entity.pdbx_description
1 polymer ?
#
loop_
_entity_poly.entity_id
_entity_poly.type
_entity_poly.pdbx_seq_one_letter_code
_entity_poly.pdbx_strand_id
1 'polypeptide(L)'
;MLYYGFGSEERFDDRDLIRTNLIESYFRLFQFISKHLPDPFYLEGDVRKSVRDIIARELCVNLVIHREYSNPYITRLVISKNELMTENANRPRMIGYIDVHDFVPYPKNPIIAKFFNEIGLADELGSGIKKIAKYLQVYSKDFPTFKEADIFIVKIPLHCFDSTTQVTTQVEFSGKYENIIMHFCEFAKSSREIREYIGIKNQRYFMKSILNPMVQKGLIVLTIPDKPRSSKQKYIVKK
;
A
#
# COMPACT_ATOMS: atom_id res chain seq x y z
N MET A 1 18.46 1.94 7.89
CA MET A 1 18.89 0.54 8.07
C MET A 1 17.96 -0.35 7.27
N LEU A 2 18.51 -1.29 6.52
CA LEU A 2 17.79 -2.23 5.68
C LEU A 2 17.88 -3.61 6.31
N TYR A 3 16.78 -4.33 6.32
CA TYR A 3 16.66 -5.63 6.95
C TYR A 3 15.87 -6.57 6.04
N TYR A 4 16.36 -7.79 5.88
CA TYR A 4 15.65 -8.87 5.21
C TYR A 4 15.76 -10.12 6.08
N GLY A 5 14.65 -10.81 6.29
CA GLY A 5 14.67 -12.11 6.96
C GLY A 5 13.28 -12.66 7.27
N PHE A 6 13.22 -13.97 7.46
CA PHE A 6 11.98 -14.70 7.76
C PHE A 6 11.92 -15.24 9.20
N GLY A 7 12.94 -14.97 10.01
CA GLY A 7 13.08 -15.42 11.40
C GLY A 7 12.43 -14.50 12.44
N SER A 8 12.60 -14.84 13.72
CA SER A 8 12.21 -13.98 14.86
C SER A 8 12.94 -12.63 14.83
N GLU A 9 12.39 -11.62 15.51
CA GLU A 9 12.75 -10.19 15.45
C GLU A 9 14.25 -9.83 15.64
N GLU A 10 15.10 -10.79 16.03
CA GLU A 10 16.53 -10.61 16.29
C GLU A 10 17.47 -11.18 15.20
N ARG A 11 16.98 -12.01 14.27
CA ARG A 11 17.83 -12.68 13.25
C ARG A 11 17.39 -12.35 11.83
N PHE A 12 18.11 -11.42 11.22
CA PHE A 12 17.98 -11.05 9.82
C PHE A 12 19.00 -11.81 8.96
N ASP A 13 18.55 -12.29 7.80
CA ASP A 13 19.35 -13.01 6.82
C ASP A 13 20.24 -12.07 6.00
N ASP A 14 19.80 -10.83 5.78
CA ASP A 14 20.59 -9.77 5.18
C ASP A 14 20.32 -8.42 5.85
N ARG A 15 21.36 -7.59 5.95
CA ARG A 15 21.31 -6.28 6.59
C ARG A 15 22.21 -5.30 5.87
N ASP A 16 21.71 -4.07 5.71
CA ASP A 16 22.51 -2.98 5.18
C ASP A 16 22.36 -1.67 5.98
N LEU A 17 23.50 -1.06 6.29
CA LEU A 17 23.58 0.24 6.95
C LEU A 17 23.97 1.33 5.94
N ILE A 18 22.98 2.12 5.57
CA ILE A 18 23.17 3.28 4.70
C ILE A 18 23.65 4.48 5.53
N ARG A 19 24.88 4.95 5.26
CA ARG A 19 25.50 6.17 5.82
C ARG A 19 26.17 6.97 4.71
N THR A 20 25.37 7.47 3.78
CA THR A 20 25.84 8.16 2.57
C THR A 20 24.84 9.25 2.16
N ASN A 21 25.09 9.92 1.05
CA ASN A 21 24.25 11.00 0.54
C ASN A 21 22.85 10.51 0.08
N LEU A 22 21.93 11.45 -0.18
CA LEU A 22 20.52 11.14 -0.51
C LEU A 22 20.35 10.33 -1.80
N ILE A 23 21.17 10.60 -2.81
CA ILE A 23 21.11 9.94 -4.12
C ILE A 23 21.51 8.48 -3.97
N GLU A 24 22.68 8.25 -3.35
CA GLU A 24 23.19 6.90 -3.10
C GLU A 24 22.27 6.14 -2.15
N SER A 25 21.69 6.82 -1.15
CA SER A 25 20.69 6.23 -0.25
C SER A 25 19.48 5.70 -1.01
N TYR A 26 18.96 6.46 -1.98
CA TYR A 26 17.86 6.00 -2.85
C TYR A 26 18.25 4.74 -3.64
N PHE A 27 19.41 4.73 -4.29
CA PHE A 27 19.84 3.58 -5.08
C PHE A 27 20.06 2.33 -4.23
N ARG A 28 20.65 2.47 -3.04
CA ARG A 28 20.84 1.35 -2.11
C ARG A 28 19.52 0.79 -1.58
N LEU A 29 18.56 1.66 -1.25
CA LEU A 29 17.20 1.24 -0.89
C LEU A 29 16.55 0.44 -2.03
N PHE A 30 16.61 0.98 -3.25
CA PHE A 30 16.03 0.34 -4.43
C PHE A 30 16.68 -1.01 -4.73
N GLN A 31 18.02 -1.07 -4.72
CA GLN A 31 18.77 -2.31 -4.94
C GLN A 31 18.44 -3.38 -3.90
N PHE A 32 18.27 -2.98 -2.63
CA PHE A 32 17.90 -3.92 -1.57
C PHE A 32 16.51 -4.53 -1.83
N ILE A 33 15.51 -3.72 -2.22
CA ILE A 33 14.20 -4.24 -2.63
C ILE A 33 14.35 -5.17 -3.84
N SER A 34 15.08 -4.76 -4.87
CA SER A 34 15.23 -5.54 -6.11
C SER A 34 15.98 -6.85 -5.90
N LYS A 35 16.88 -6.92 -4.91
CA LYS A 35 17.61 -8.13 -4.52
C LYS A 35 16.69 -9.14 -3.84
N HIS A 36 15.77 -8.69 -3.00
CA HIS A 36 15.00 -9.55 -2.10
C HIS A 36 13.56 -9.80 -2.55
N LEU A 37 13.01 -8.97 -3.44
CA LEU A 37 11.66 -9.13 -3.96
C LEU A 37 11.66 -9.59 -5.42
N PRO A 38 10.80 -10.56 -5.78
CA PRO A 38 10.66 -11.02 -7.15
C PRO A 38 10.01 -9.94 -8.03
N ASP A 39 10.25 -10.01 -9.33
CA ASP A 39 9.60 -9.17 -10.33
C ASP A 39 8.76 -10.01 -11.30
N PRO A 40 7.47 -10.23 -10.97
CA PRO A 40 6.57 -10.99 -11.83
C PRO A 40 6.40 -10.33 -13.20
N PHE A 41 6.20 -11.17 -14.22
CA PHE A 41 5.88 -10.68 -15.54
C PHE A 41 4.50 -10.00 -15.55
N TYR A 42 4.46 -8.76 -16.03
CA TYR A 42 3.23 -7.99 -16.17
C TYR A 42 3.27 -7.10 -17.42
N LEU A 43 2.14 -7.06 -18.12
CA LEU A 43 1.90 -6.23 -19.29
C LEU A 43 0.81 -5.19 -18.97
N GLU A 44 1.06 -3.94 -19.32
CA GLU A 44 0.04 -2.89 -19.35
C GLU A 44 -0.14 -2.45 -20.80
N GLY A 45 -1.19 -2.96 -21.45
CA GLY A 45 -1.29 -2.94 -22.91
C GLY A 45 -0.23 -3.86 -23.52
N ASP A 46 0.54 -3.34 -24.48
CA ASP A 46 1.62 -4.08 -25.14
C ASP A 46 3.00 -3.84 -24.52
N VAL A 47 3.06 -3.09 -23.42
CA VAL A 47 4.31 -2.70 -22.76
C VAL A 47 4.52 -3.52 -21.49
N ARG A 48 5.67 -4.22 -21.42
CA ARG A 48 6.12 -4.87 -20.18
C ARG A 48 6.49 -3.83 -19.14
N LYS A 49 5.95 -3.98 -17.93
CA LYS A 49 6.29 -3.14 -16.78
C LYS A 49 6.78 -3.99 -15.62
N SER A 50 7.85 -3.54 -14.98
CA SER A 50 8.29 -4.07 -13.71
C SER A 50 7.44 -3.46 -12.60
N VAL A 51 6.45 -4.23 -12.12
CA VAL A 51 5.50 -3.76 -11.09
C VAL A 51 6.26 -3.55 -9.77
N ARG A 52 7.20 -4.44 -9.45
CA ARG A 52 8.08 -4.30 -8.30
C ARG A 52 8.83 -2.98 -8.34
N ASP A 53 9.48 -2.65 -9.45
CA ASP A 53 10.33 -1.46 -9.56
C ASP A 53 9.51 -0.17 -9.49
N ILE A 54 8.29 -0.17 -10.03
CA ILE A 54 7.38 0.98 -9.91
C ILE A 54 7.04 1.23 -8.43
N ILE A 55 6.65 0.17 -7.70
CA ILE A 55 6.33 0.29 -6.26
C ILE A 55 7.57 0.70 -5.47
N ALA A 56 8.72 0.06 -5.73
CA ALA A 56 9.98 0.31 -5.05
C ALA A 56 10.46 1.76 -5.25
N ARG A 57 10.39 2.28 -6.48
CA ARG A 57 10.76 3.67 -6.80
C ARG A 57 9.95 4.65 -5.95
N GLU A 58 8.64 4.52 -5.96
CA GLU A 58 7.75 5.41 -5.21
C GLU A 58 7.98 5.30 -3.69
N LEU A 59 8.16 4.09 -3.17
CA LEU A 59 8.41 3.87 -1.75
C LEU A 59 9.74 4.49 -1.31
N CYS A 60 10.82 4.24 -2.05
CA CYS A 60 12.16 4.72 -1.75
C CYS A 60 12.24 6.25 -1.83
N VAL A 61 11.70 6.85 -2.89
CA VAL A 61 11.68 8.30 -3.05
C VAL A 61 10.85 8.96 -1.94
N ASN A 62 9.67 8.40 -1.61
CA ASN A 62 8.86 8.94 -0.52
C ASN A 62 9.59 8.85 0.83
N LEU A 63 10.30 7.73 1.08
CA LEU A 63 11.06 7.54 2.31
C LEU A 63 12.17 8.60 2.47
N VAL A 64 12.86 8.95 1.38
CA VAL A 64 13.92 9.98 1.35
C VAL A 64 13.34 11.39 1.43
N ILE A 65 12.32 11.71 0.62
CA ILE A 65 11.74 13.06 0.56
C ILE A 65 11.01 13.41 1.86
N HIS A 66 10.29 12.47 2.47
CA HIS A 66 9.40 12.78 3.59
C HIS A 66 10.01 12.53 4.98
N ARG A 67 11.28 12.13 5.07
CA ARG A 67 11.99 11.96 6.35
C ARG A 67 12.17 13.29 7.08
N GLU A 68 11.91 13.30 8.38
CA GLU A 68 12.32 14.39 9.26
C GLU A 68 13.82 14.27 9.59
N TYR A 69 14.66 15.07 8.90
CA TYR A 69 16.13 14.94 9.01
C TYR A 69 16.72 15.44 10.32
N SER A 70 16.01 16.32 11.04
CA SER A 70 16.40 16.81 12.37
C SER A 70 16.18 15.79 13.49
N ASN A 71 15.42 14.74 13.23
CA ASN A 71 15.06 13.72 14.22
C ASN A 71 16.06 12.55 14.15
N PRO A 72 16.64 12.11 15.29
CA PRO A 72 17.63 11.04 15.33
C PRO A 72 17.03 9.65 15.11
N TYR A 73 15.70 9.50 15.11
CA TYR A 73 15.06 8.21 14.89
C TYR A 73 15.52 7.57 13.57
N ILE A 74 15.91 6.31 13.67
CA ILE A 74 16.53 5.58 12.57
C ILE A 74 15.46 5.18 11.56
N THR A 75 15.63 5.62 10.31
CA THR A 75 14.81 5.15 9.19
C THR A 75 15.07 3.67 8.92
N ARG A 76 14.01 2.86 8.84
CA ARG A 76 14.10 1.42 8.57
C ARG A 76 13.31 1.04 7.32
N LEU A 77 13.86 0.08 6.59
CA LEU A 77 13.18 -0.69 5.55
C LEU A 77 13.34 -2.16 5.93
N VAL A 78 12.24 -2.87 6.09
CA VAL A 78 12.21 -4.25 6.54
C VAL A 78 11.43 -5.08 5.52
N ILE A 79 12.05 -6.12 4.97
CA ILE A 79 11.39 -7.11 4.13
C ILE A 79 11.28 -8.39 4.95
N SER A 80 10.05 -8.75 5.28
CA SER A 80 9.70 -9.99 5.97
C SER A 80 9.04 -10.97 5.00
N LYS A 81 8.56 -12.11 5.51
CA LYS A 81 7.86 -13.12 4.69
C LYS A 81 6.60 -12.57 4.02
N ASN A 82 5.87 -11.75 4.76
CA ASN A 82 4.51 -11.35 4.38
C ASN A 82 4.38 -9.84 4.13
N GLU A 83 5.37 -9.04 4.48
CA GLU A 83 5.29 -7.59 4.31
C GLU A 83 6.66 -6.95 4.01
N LEU A 84 6.65 -5.94 3.14
CA LEU A 84 7.67 -4.91 3.04
C LEU A 84 7.16 -3.70 3.84
N MET A 85 7.91 -3.31 4.86
CA MET A 85 7.59 -2.19 5.73
C MET A 85 8.67 -1.11 5.63
N THR A 86 8.26 0.15 5.58
CA THR A 86 9.17 1.28 5.80
C THR A 86 8.67 2.15 6.93
N GLU A 87 9.62 2.74 7.64
CA GLU A 87 9.33 3.69 8.69
C GLU A 87 10.41 4.76 8.78
N ASN A 88 9.99 5.99 8.99
CA ASN A 88 10.87 7.13 9.19
C ASN A 88 10.28 8.12 10.18
N ALA A 89 11.19 8.86 10.82
CA ALA A 89 10.83 10.00 11.62
C ALA A 89 9.98 10.98 10.82
N ASN A 90 8.96 11.52 11.48
CA ASN A 90 7.94 12.31 10.82
C ASN A 90 7.40 13.44 11.71
N ARG A 91 7.09 14.57 11.06
CA ARG A 91 6.24 15.61 11.63
C ARG A 91 4.82 15.49 11.05
N PRO A 92 3.89 14.81 11.75
CA PRO A 92 2.56 14.54 11.23
C PRO A 92 1.74 15.83 11.07
N ARG A 93 0.93 15.90 10.01
CA ARG A 93 -0.12 16.94 9.87
C ARG A 93 -1.45 16.46 10.44
N MET A 94 -1.75 15.19 10.22
CA MET A 94 -2.89 14.49 10.77
C MET A 94 -2.39 13.16 11.34
N ILE A 95 -2.98 12.72 12.44
CA ILE A 95 -2.69 11.40 13.00
C ILE A 95 -3.75 10.42 12.49
N GLY A 96 -3.31 9.29 11.97
CA GLY A 96 -4.22 8.23 11.50
C GLY A 96 -3.76 7.57 10.21
N TYR A 97 -4.67 6.86 9.56
CA TYR A 97 -4.42 6.26 8.26
C TYR A 97 -4.71 7.26 7.13
N ILE A 98 -3.84 7.32 6.13
CA ILE A 98 -4.04 8.16 4.95
C ILE A 98 -4.98 7.44 3.97
N ASP A 99 -6.05 8.12 3.58
CA ASP A 99 -6.90 7.68 2.47
C ASP A 99 -6.26 8.07 1.14
N VAL A 100 -6.04 7.09 0.26
CA VAL A 100 -5.42 7.28 -1.06
C VAL A 100 -6.27 8.17 -1.98
N HIS A 101 -7.58 8.26 -1.73
CA HIS A 101 -8.53 9.05 -2.52
C HIS A 101 -8.78 10.44 -1.95
N ASP A 102 -8.60 10.62 -0.65
CA ASP A 102 -8.86 11.86 0.07
C ASP A 102 -7.62 12.31 0.86
N PHE A 103 -6.53 12.55 0.13
CA PHE A 103 -5.33 13.18 0.70
C PHE A 103 -4.88 14.37 -0.13
N VAL A 104 -4.35 15.37 0.58
CA VAL A 104 -3.72 16.55 0.00
C VAL A 104 -2.21 16.33 -0.03
N PRO A 105 -1.57 16.28 -1.21
CA PRO A 105 -0.13 16.10 -1.31
C PRO A 105 0.62 17.24 -0.60
N TYR A 106 1.56 16.87 0.27
CA TYR A 106 2.38 17.85 0.98
C TYR A 106 3.81 17.31 1.18
N PRO A 107 4.80 17.83 0.42
CA PRO A 107 6.19 17.42 0.60
C PRO A 107 6.71 17.97 1.91
N LYS A 108 7.20 17.09 2.79
CA LYS A 108 7.77 17.51 4.08
C LYS A 108 9.10 18.24 3.91
N ASN A 109 9.86 17.88 2.87
CA ASN A 109 11.06 18.58 2.44
C ASN A 109 10.88 19.06 0.98
N PRO A 110 10.27 20.23 0.73
CA PRO A 110 9.98 20.70 -0.64
C PRO A 110 11.23 20.91 -1.49
N ILE A 111 12.36 21.32 -0.89
CA ILE A 111 13.64 21.47 -1.61
C ILE A 111 14.16 20.12 -2.09
N ILE A 112 14.11 19.10 -1.23
CA ILE A 112 14.52 17.73 -1.59
C ILE A 112 13.54 17.17 -2.63
N ALA A 113 12.24 17.39 -2.46
CA ALA A 113 11.24 16.96 -3.44
C ALA A 113 11.48 17.56 -4.82
N LYS A 114 11.72 18.87 -4.89
CA LYS A 114 12.07 19.55 -6.14
C LYS A 114 13.34 18.96 -6.74
N PHE A 115 14.40 18.81 -5.95
CA PHE A 115 15.65 18.22 -6.41
C PHE A 115 15.45 16.83 -7.04
N PHE A 116 14.72 15.93 -6.38
CA PHE A 116 14.45 14.58 -6.90
C PHE A 116 13.56 14.59 -8.15
N ASN A 117 12.68 15.59 -8.30
CA ASN A 117 11.87 15.77 -9.50
C ASN A 117 12.73 16.22 -10.70
N GLU A 118 13.61 17.20 -10.51
CA GLU A 118 14.50 17.72 -11.56
C GLU A 118 15.46 16.65 -12.11
N ILE A 119 15.90 15.71 -11.27
CA ILE A 119 16.77 14.59 -11.70
C ILE A 119 15.98 13.36 -12.21
N GLY A 120 14.65 13.46 -12.34
CA GLY A 120 13.80 12.40 -12.89
C GLY A 120 13.62 11.17 -12.00
N LEU A 121 13.83 11.31 -10.69
CA LEU A 121 13.59 10.23 -9.72
C LEU A 121 12.21 10.31 -9.07
N ALA A 122 11.65 11.51 -8.91
CA ALA A 122 10.30 11.74 -8.38
C ALA A 122 9.34 12.28 -9.44
N ASP A 123 8.11 11.78 -9.45
CA ASP A 123 7.01 12.33 -10.24
C ASP A 123 6.34 13.53 -9.55
N GLU A 124 5.31 14.09 -10.20
CA GLU A 124 4.49 15.17 -9.64
C GLU A 124 3.91 14.83 -8.26
N LEU A 125 3.75 15.87 -7.44
CA LEU A 125 3.26 15.77 -6.06
C LEU A 125 1.94 14.99 -5.94
N GLY A 126 1.97 13.88 -5.20
CA GLY A 126 0.78 13.08 -4.89
C GLY A 126 0.47 11.94 -5.85
N SER A 127 1.27 11.71 -6.89
CA SER A 127 1.12 10.51 -7.72
C SER A 127 1.58 9.25 -7.00
N GLY A 128 2.56 9.35 -6.10
CA GLY A 128 3.26 8.18 -5.56
C GLY A 128 2.39 7.22 -4.74
N ILE A 129 1.63 7.74 -3.78
CA ILE A 129 0.69 6.94 -2.97
C ILE A 129 -0.33 6.22 -3.87
N LYS A 130 -0.87 6.92 -4.87
CA LYS A 130 -1.83 6.36 -5.84
C LYS A 130 -1.20 5.29 -6.73
N LYS A 131 0.04 5.50 -7.18
CA LYS A 131 0.81 4.51 -7.96
C LYS A 131 1.09 3.26 -7.15
N ILE A 132 1.57 3.39 -5.91
CA ILE A 132 1.77 2.25 -5.01
C ILE A 132 0.46 1.47 -4.87
N ALA A 133 -0.65 2.14 -4.55
CA ALA A 133 -1.95 1.47 -4.41
C ALA A 133 -2.41 0.76 -5.70
N LYS A 134 -2.27 1.43 -6.87
CA LYS A 134 -2.62 0.86 -8.18
C LYS A 134 -1.81 -0.40 -8.48
N TYR A 135 -0.50 -0.34 -8.34
CA TYR A 135 0.39 -1.42 -8.75
C TYR A 135 0.48 -2.54 -7.72
N LEU A 136 0.22 -2.26 -6.44
CA LEU A 136 0.16 -3.32 -5.42
C LEU A 136 -1.02 -4.26 -5.62
N GLN A 137 -2.15 -3.75 -6.13
CA GLN A 137 -3.28 -4.57 -6.54
C GLN A 137 -2.94 -5.61 -7.61
N VAL A 138 -1.93 -5.30 -8.44
CA VAL A 138 -1.38 -6.22 -9.44
C VAL A 138 -0.35 -7.14 -8.81
N TYR A 139 0.54 -6.57 -7.99
CA TYR A 139 1.69 -7.27 -7.41
C TYR A 139 1.27 -8.34 -6.39
N SER A 140 0.52 -7.96 -5.35
CA SER A 140 0.13 -8.85 -4.25
C SER A 140 -1.37 -9.04 -4.06
N LYS A 141 -2.19 -8.42 -4.93
CA LYS A 141 -3.65 -8.43 -4.84
C LYS A 141 -4.20 -7.81 -3.54
N ASP A 142 -3.38 -6.97 -2.89
CA ASP A 142 -3.67 -6.33 -1.62
C ASP A 142 -3.44 -4.81 -1.67
N PHE A 143 -3.79 -4.11 -0.60
CA PHE A 143 -3.68 -2.66 -0.49
C PHE A 143 -2.57 -2.25 0.49
N PRO A 144 -1.85 -1.16 0.20
CA PRO A 144 -0.87 -0.62 1.13
C PRO A 144 -1.58 0.10 2.27
N THR A 145 -0.98 0.08 3.47
CA THR A 145 -1.40 0.94 4.57
C THR A 145 -0.39 2.05 4.80
N PHE A 146 -0.85 3.29 4.88
CA PHE A 146 -0.04 4.45 5.22
C PHE A 146 -0.53 5.01 6.55
N LYS A 147 0.28 4.92 7.60
CA LYS A 147 -0.04 5.44 8.93
C LYS A 147 0.78 6.69 9.20
N GLU A 148 0.11 7.82 9.36
CA GLU A 148 0.70 9.08 9.76
C GLU A 148 0.64 9.25 11.28
N ALA A 149 1.81 9.36 11.90
CA ALA A 149 2.06 9.65 13.31
C ALA A 149 3.48 10.25 13.42
N ASP A 150 4.04 10.34 14.63
CA ASP A 150 5.44 10.77 14.84
C ASP A 150 6.44 9.88 14.08
N ILE A 151 6.08 8.60 13.90
CA ILE A 151 6.72 7.70 12.94
C ILE A 151 5.73 7.46 11.81
N PHE A 152 6.12 7.83 10.59
CA PHE A 152 5.34 7.49 9.42
C PHE A 152 5.66 6.06 9.02
N ILE A 153 4.63 5.21 8.88
CA ILE A 153 4.78 3.79 8.59
C ILE A 153 4.03 3.47 7.30
N VAL A 154 4.72 2.80 6.36
CA VAL A 154 4.11 2.20 5.17
C VAL A 154 4.25 0.69 5.27
N LYS A 155 3.15 -0.03 5.05
CA LYS A 155 3.16 -1.48 4.93
C LYS A 155 2.66 -1.91 3.56
N ILE A 156 3.40 -2.81 2.94
CA ILE A 156 3.13 -3.39 1.63
C ILE A 156 3.02 -4.91 1.83
N PRO A 157 1.82 -5.49 1.80
CA PRO A 157 1.64 -6.93 1.90
C PRO A 157 2.23 -7.68 0.69
N LEU A 158 2.85 -8.83 0.92
CA LEU A 158 3.60 -9.65 -0.05
C LEU A 158 3.00 -11.07 -0.26
N HIS A 159 1.72 -11.28 0.09
CA HIS A 159 1.04 -12.58 0.20
C HIS A 159 0.94 -13.47 -1.08
N CYS A 160 1.58 -13.11 -2.19
CA CYS A 160 1.39 -13.79 -3.48
C CYS A 160 2.55 -14.69 -3.93
N PHE A 161 3.62 -14.84 -3.14
CA PHE A 161 4.84 -15.56 -3.56
C PHE A 161 5.01 -16.97 -2.97
N ASP A 162 3.91 -17.59 -2.52
CA ASP A 162 3.91 -19.03 -2.34
C ASP A 162 4.07 -19.69 -3.73
N SER A 163 5.11 -20.52 -3.83
CA SER A 163 5.78 -20.87 -5.06
C SER A 163 4.93 -21.66 -6.06
N THR A 164 5.33 -21.60 -7.34
CA THR A 164 4.86 -22.42 -8.47
C THR A 164 3.46 -22.12 -9.00
N THR A 165 3.33 -21.05 -9.79
CA THR A 165 2.62 -21.17 -11.07
C THR A 165 2.94 -19.97 -11.96
N GLN A 166 3.39 -20.25 -13.18
CA GLN A 166 3.21 -19.32 -14.29
C GLN A 166 1.69 -19.24 -14.53
N VAL A 167 1.06 -18.20 -14.01
CA VAL A 167 -0.38 -17.97 -14.09
C VAL A 167 -0.63 -16.94 -15.19
N THR A 168 -0.72 -17.38 -16.44
CA THR A 168 -1.63 -16.75 -17.41
C THR A 168 -3.04 -17.10 -16.94
N THR A 169 -3.70 -16.24 -16.17
CA THR A 169 -5.07 -16.57 -15.73
C THR A 169 -5.97 -15.36 -15.72
N GLN A 170 -6.98 -15.46 -16.57
CA GLN A 170 -8.27 -14.80 -16.43
C GLN A 170 -8.83 -15.18 -15.05
N VAL A 171 -8.89 -14.22 -14.13
CA VAL A 171 -9.19 -14.49 -12.72
C VAL A 171 -10.70 -14.59 -12.51
N GLU A 172 -11.19 -15.69 -11.94
CA GLU A 172 -12.50 -15.80 -11.30
C GLU A 172 -12.46 -15.17 -9.88
N PHE A 173 -13.48 -14.40 -9.56
CA PHE A 173 -13.40 -13.26 -8.63
C PHE A 173 -13.98 -13.48 -7.20
N SER A 174 -14.47 -14.67 -6.82
CA SER A 174 -15.48 -14.76 -5.75
C SER A 174 -14.99 -14.72 -4.28
N GLY A 175 -13.68 -14.68 -4.01
CA GLY A 175 -13.14 -14.62 -2.64
C GLY A 175 -12.14 -13.47 -2.35
N LYS A 176 -11.83 -12.63 -3.34
CA LYS A 176 -10.70 -11.67 -3.28
C LYS A 176 -10.88 -10.53 -2.28
N TYR A 177 -12.11 -10.14 -2.00
CA TYR A 177 -12.40 -8.87 -1.31
C TYR A 177 -12.90 -9.00 0.12
N GLU A 178 -13.15 -10.22 0.61
CA GLU A 178 -13.84 -10.40 1.89
C GLU A 178 -13.00 -9.85 3.06
N ASN A 179 -11.75 -10.27 3.19
CA ASN A 179 -10.85 -9.80 4.24
C ASN A 179 -10.59 -8.28 4.17
N ILE A 180 -10.46 -7.76 2.95
CA ILE A 180 -10.20 -6.34 2.67
C ILE A 180 -11.40 -5.48 3.09
N ILE A 181 -12.62 -5.90 2.70
CA ILE A 181 -13.84 -5.20 3.05
C ILE A 181 -14.11 -5.31 4.55
N MET A 182 -13.85 -6.47 5.17
CA MET A 182 -13.96 -6.61 6.62
C MET A 182 -13.04 -5.64 7.34
N HIS A 183 -11.75 -5.60 7.02
CA HIS A 183 -10.82 -4.66 7.67
C HIS A 183 -11.25 -3.20 7.48
N PHE A 184 -11.67 -2.81 6.27
CA PHE A 184 -12.14 -1.44 6.01
C PHE A 184 -13.46 -1.10 6.73
N CYS A 185 -14.31 -2.11 6.93
CA CYS A 185 -15.58 -1.99 7.65
C CYS A 185 -15.43 -2.20 9.16
N GLU A 186 -14.22 -2.21 9.75
CA GLU A 186 -14.06 -2.10 11.21
C GLU A 186 -14.76 -0.83 11.75
N PHE A 187 -14.82 0.21 10.91
CA PHE A 187 -15.65 1.40 11.09
C PHE A 187 -16.78 1.41 10.06
N ALA A 188 -17.89 2.08 10.39
CA ALA A 188 -19.04 2.13 9.50
C ALA A 188 -18.74 2.89 8.18
N LYS A 189 -18.87 2.20 7.04
CA LYS A 189 -18.62 2.73 5.69
C LYS A 189 -19.83 2.59 4.78
N SER A 190 -20.06 3.53 3.88
CA SER A 190 -21.11 3.45 2.86
C SER A 190 -20.74 2.47 1.74
N SER A 191 -21.73 1.98 1.00
CA SER A 191 -21.49 1.12 -0.18
C SER A 191 -20.62 1.80 -1.23
N ARG A 192 -20.72 3.13 -1.35
CA ARG A 192 -19.88 3.93 -2.23
C ARG A 192 -18.43 3.90 -1.79
N GLU A 193 -18.16 4.21 -0.52
CA GLU A 193 -16.80 4.17 0.04
C GLU A 193 -16.17 2.78 -0.12
N ILE A 194 -16.92 1.71 0.18
CA ILE A 194 -16.41 0.33 0.05
C ILE A 194 -16.09 0.00 -1.40
N ARG A 195 -16.97 0.36 -2.35
CA ARG A 195 -16.77 0.12 -3.78
C ARG A 195 -15.56 0.87 -4.33
N GLU A 196 -15.41 2.13 -3.91
CA GLU A 196 -14.28 2.97 -4.28
C GLU A 196 -12.98 2.41 -3.70
N TYR A 197 -13.00 2.01 -2.42
CA TYR A 197 -11.87 1.39 -1.72
C TYR A 197 -11.33 0.14 -2.44
N ILE A 198 -12.21 -0.75 -2.89
CA ILE A 198 -11.79 -1.96 -3.64
C ILE A 198 -11.62 -1.73 -5.15
N GLY A 199 -11.82 -0.50 -5.63
CA GLY A 199 -11.54 -0.11 -7.02
C GLY A 199 -12.54 -0.63 -8.07
N ILE A 200 -13.79 -0.93 -7.70
CA ILE A 200 -14.76 -1.52 -8.64
C ILE A 200 -15.65 -0.46 -9.29
N LYS A 201 -15.48 -0.26 -10.59
CA LYS A 201 -16.26 0.72 -11.36
C LYS A 201 -17.74 0.34 -11.48
N ASN A 202 -18.05 -0.94 -11.70
CA ASN A 202 -19.43 -1.37 -11.93
C ASN A 202 -20.19 -1.57 -10.61
N GLN A 203 -21.10 -0.64 -10.30
CA GLN A 203 -21.90 -0.68 -9.08
C GLN A 203 -22.83 -1.90 -8.99
N ARG A 204 -23.47 -2.31 -10.10
CA ARG A 204 -24.37 -3.48 -10.08
C ARG A 204 -23.60 -4.76 -9.76
N TYR A 205 -22.45 -4.94 -10.38
CA TYR A 205 -21.56 -6.07 -10.10
C TYR A 205 -21.09 -6.05 -8.64
N PHE A 206 -20.61 -4.90 -8.16
CA PHE A 206 -20.18 -4.74 -6.77
C PHE A 206 -21.27 -5.13 -5.76
N MET A 207 -22.47 -4.58 -5.92
CA MET A 207 -23.58 -4.87 -5.00
C MET A 207 -23.98 -6.34 -5.07
N LYS A 208 -24.16 -6.90 -6.27
CA LYS A 208 -24.68 -8.25 -6.46
C LYS A 208 -23.67 -9.34 -6.10
N SER A 209 -22.41 -9.17 -6.51
CA SER A 209 -21.40 -10.22 -6.47
C SER A 209 -20.47 -10.13 -5.28
N ILE A 210 -20.45 -9.01 -4.54
CA ILE A 210 -19.50 -8.79 -3.44
C ILE A 210 -20.22 -8.33 -2.18
N LEU A 211 -20.84 -7.14 -2.19
CA LEU A 211 -21.37 -6.55 -0.96
C LEU A 211 -22.57 -7.33 -0.39
N ASN A 212 -23.56 -7.65 -1.22
CA ASN A 212 -24.74 -8.39 -0.77
C ASN A 212 -24.39 -9.81 -0.30
N PRO A 213 -23.55 -10.59 -1.00
CA PRO A 213 -23.07 -11.88 -0.49
C PRO A 213 -22.39 -11.78 0.88
N MET A 214 -21.57 -10.76 1.14
CA MET A 214 -20.92 -10.58 2.44
C MET A 214 -21.92 -10.26 3.56
N VAL A 215 -22.94 -9.47 3.27
CA VAL A 215 -24.04 -9.19 4.22
C VAL A 215 -24.85 -10.48 4.49
N GLN A 216 -25.14 -11.27 3.45
CA GLN A 216 -25.85 -12.55 3.59
C GLN A 216 -25.06 -13.58 4.39
N LYS A 217 -23.73 -13.63 4.20
CA LYS A 217 -22.81 -14.46 5.00
C LYS A 217 -22.63 -13.95 6.43
N GLY A 218 -23.09 -12.73 6.73
CA GLY A 218 -22.98 -12.13 8.06
C GLY A 218 -21.58 -11.61 8.43
N LEU A 219 -20.68 -11.44 7.45
CA LEU A 219 -19.33 -10.89 7.66
C LEU A 219 -19.38 -9.39 8.00
N ILE A 220 -20.33 -8.68 7.40
CA ILE A 220 -20.64 -7.27 7.66
C ILE A 220 -22.15 -7.11 7.82
N VAL A 221 -22.56 -6.12 8.60
CA VAL A 221 -23.98 -5.85 8.93
C VAL A 221 -24.37 -4.43 8.58
N LEU A 222 -25.67 -4.24 8.33
CA LEU A 222 -26.29 -2.93 8.08
C LEU A 222 -26.35 -2.15 9.40
N THR A 223 -25.97 -0.88 9.36
CA THR A 223 -26.12 0.04 10.50
C THR A 223 -27.56 0.50 10.71
N ILE A 224 -28.39 0.44 9.67
CA ILE A 224 -29.83 0.73 9.73
C ILE A 224 -30.61 -0.47 9.15
N PRO A 225 -30.84 -1.54 9.93
CA PRO A 225 -31.47 -2.77 9.44
C PRO A 225 -32.90 -2.55 8.90
N ASP A 226 -33.69 -1.71 9.56
CA ASP A 226 -35.11 -1.48 9.23
C ASP A 226 -35.31 -0.73 7.91
N LYS A 227 -34.27 -0.03 7.42
CA LYS A 227 -34.31 0.73 6.16
C LYS A 227 -33.10 0.39 5.29
N PRO A 228 -33.07 -0.81 4.66
CA PRO A 228 -31.92 -1.26 3.87
C PRO A 228 -31.54 -0.33 2.71
N ARG A 229 -32.54 0.36 2.13
CA ARG A 229 -32.37 1.31 1.02
C ARG A 229 -32.17 2.77 1.45
N SER A 230 -31.89 3.02 2.73
CA SER A 230 -31.62 4.37 3.23
C SER A 230 -30.42 4.99 2.52
N SER A 231 -30.50 6.28 2.15
CA SER A 231 -29.35 7.03 1.61
C SER A 231 -28.22 7.21 2.63
N LYS A 232 -28.52 7.05 3.92
CA LYS A 232 -27.55 7.10 5.03
C LYS A 232 -27.04 5.71 5.44
N GLN A 233 -27.35 4.67 4.67
CA GLN A 233 -26.95 3.30 5.01
C GLN A 233 -25.43 3.15 5.01
N LYS A 234 -24.91 2.51 6.06
CA LYS A 234 -23.52 2.09 6.19
C LYS A 234 -23.42 0.63 6.61
N TYR A 235 -22.24 0.06 6.40
CA TYR A 235 -21.89 -1.32 6.68
C TYR A 235 -20.72 -1.34 7.67
N ILE A 236 -20.78 -2.25 8.65
CA ILE A 236 -19.75 -2.44 9.67
C ILE A 236 -19.53 -3.94 9.90
N VAL A 237 -18.33 -4.35 10.30
CA VAL A 237 -18.03 -5.75 10.67
C VAL A 237 -18.90 -6.19 11.83
N LYS A 238 -19.41 -7.42 11.72
CA LYS A 238 -20.11 -8.09 12.81
C LYS A 238 -19.09 -8.49 13.88
N LYS A 239 -19.18 -7.89 15.06
CA LYS A 239 -18.45 -8.36 16.25
C LYS A 239 -19.16 -9.54 16.88
#